data_AF-A0A0D1AJ97-F1
#
_entry.id   AF-A0A0D1AJ97-F1
#
_cell.length_a   1.000
_cell.length_b   1.000
_cell.length_c   1.000
_cell.angle_alpha   90.00
_cell.angle_beta   90.00
_cell.angle_gamma   90.00
#
_symmetry.space_group_name_H-M   'P 1'
#
loop_
_entity.id
_entity.type
_entity.pdbx_description
1 polymer ?
#
loop_
_entity_poly.entity_id
_entity_poly.type
_entity_poly.pdbx_seq_one_letter_code
_entity_poly.pdbx_strand_id
1 'polypeptide(L)'
;MILNKRIKRELKNNIFRYGALFFMLILGISMVIGTSAATDSVINTIKECNKNNNIENGEFSVFVPLSGKDKEYLKRKGVQIEENFYMDFDLDNSSTLRVFKNRKGINLVQLNEGKLAVKDNEIVLEKHYAKKYNYSVNDIIRIADKKYIVTGIGTAPDYNLVMANPSDISSNIEKFSISFVSEKAYNTLKSSGRFKSSEEYCYSYILKGEMTDKELKDGANKLEGGAIKLRDGLENLSDGTGALSGAMGELRSGIDDIKSGTASLKRGSESLEGGIYYP
;
A
#
# COMPACT_ATOMS: atom_id res chain seq x y z
N MET A 1 57.16 16.56 -48.63
CA MET A 1 55.76 16.14 -48.94
C MET A 1 55.66 14.81 -49.71
N ILE A 2 56.59 13.85 -49.47
CA ILE A 2 56.59 12.53 -50.14
C ILE A 2 55.74 11.53 -49.36
N LEU A 3 55.71 11.66 -48.03
CA LEU A 3 54.95 10.81 -47.12
C LEU A 3 53.43 10.85 -47.41
N ASN A 4 52.86 12.06 -47.60
CA ASN A 4 51.42 12.22 -47.91
C ASN A 4 51.02 11.57 -49.25
N LYS A 5 51.90 11.56 -50.26
CA LYS A 5 51.63 10.89 -51.54
C LYS A 5 51.69 9.36 -51.39
N ARG A 6 52.61 8.86 -50.55
CA ARG A 6 52.75 7.43 -50.26
C ARG A 6 51.54 6.89 -49.49
N ILE A 7 51.09 7.60 -48.46
CA ILE A 7 49.89 7.26 -47.65
C ILE A 7 48.64 7.17 -48.54
N LYS A 8 48.41 8.14 -49.43
CA LYS A 8 47.26 8.11 -50.35
C LYS A 8 47.28 6.90 -51.29
N ARG A 9 48.44 6.54 -51.83
CA ARG A 9 48.59 5.36 -52.70
C ARG A 9 48.36 4.05 -51.93
N GLU A 10 48.82 3.99 -50.69
CA GLU A 10 48.62 2.82 -49.81
C GLU A 10 47.15 2.64 -49.40
N LEU A 11 46.46 3.72 -49.03
CA LEU A 11 45.01 3.72 -48.78
C LEU A 11 44.22 3.23 -50.00
N LYS A 12 44.58 3.70 -51.20
CA LYS A 12 43.93 3.28 -52.45
C LYS A 12 44.18 1.79 -52.75
N ASN A 13 45.40 1.31 -52.52
CA ASN A 13 45.76 -0.09 -52.77
C ASN A 13 45.12 -1.07 -51.78
N ASN A 14 44.77 -0.64 -50.56
CA ASN A 14 44.16 -1.46 -49.51
C ASN A 14 42.75 -0.97 -49.12
N ILE A 15 42.01 -0.37 -50.07
CA ILE A 15 40.76 0.35 -49.77
C ILE A 15 39.69 -0.52 -49.11
N PHE A 16 39.59 -1.80 -49.47
CA PHE A 16 38.66 -2.75 -48.85
C PHE A 16 39.01 -3.01 -47.38
N ARG A 17 40.30 -3.22 -47.07
CA ARG A 17 40.75 -3.49 -45.69
C ARG A 17 40.53 -2.28 -44.79
N TYR A 18 40.89 -1.09 -45.28
CA TYR A 18 40.66 0.15 -44.53
C TYR A 18 39.18 0.53 -44.46
N GLY A 19 38.39 0.23 -45.49
CA GLY A 19 36.94 0.40 -45.49
C GLY A 19 36.26 -0.49 -44.45
N ALA A 20 36.68 -1.76 -44.34
CA ALA A 20 36.18 -2.66 -43.30
C ALA A 20 36.56 -2.20 -41.88
N LEU A 21 37.80 -1.74 -41.68
CA LEU A 21 38.24 -1.15 -40.41
C LEU A 21 37.47 0.13 -40.05
N PHE A 22 37.26 1.01 -41.03
CA PHE A 22 36.48 2.24 -40.85
C PHE A 22 35.02 1.95 -40.54
N PHE A 23 34.42 0.95 -41.22
CA PHE A 23 33.07 0.50 -40.93
C PHE A 23 32.96 -0.09 -39.51
N MET A 24 33.90 -0.94 -39.09
CA MET A 24 33.92 -1.45 -37.72
C MET A 24 34.08 -0.34 -36.67
N LEU A 25 34.89 0.69 -36.97
CA LEU A 25 35.00 1.88 -36.11
C LEU A 25 33.68 2.65 -36.03
N ILE A 26 33.02 2.91 -37.16
CA ILE A 26 31.70 3.58 -37.17
C ILE A 26 30.67 2.76 -36.40
N LEU A 27 30.64 1.45 -36.61
CA LEU A 27 29.70 0.56 -35.94
C LEU A 27 29.93 0.57 -34.42
N GLY A 28 31.19 0.49 -33.98
CA GLY A 28 31.53 0.60 -32.56
C GLY A 28 31.17 1.96 -31.96
N ILE A 29 31.53 3.05 -32.63
CA ILE A 29 31.26 4.41 -32.16
C ILE A 29 29.75 4.68 -32.11
N SER A 30 29.00 4.29 -33.15
CA SER A 30 27.55 4.48 -33.20
C SER A 30 26.81 3.66 -32.14
N MET A 31 27.28 2.45 -31.83
CA MET A 31 26.71 1.64 -30.76
C MET A 31 26.90 2.31 -29.40
N VAL A 32 28.09 2.84 -29.10
CA VAL A 32 28.38 3.54 -27.84
C VAL A 32 27.61 4.87 -27.73
N ILE A 33 27.59 5.67 -28.79
CA ILE A 33 26.85 6.94 -28.79
C ILE A 33 25.35 6.68 -28.69
N GLY A 34 24.84 5.68 -29.40
CA GLY A 34 23.43 5.31 -29.38
C GLY A 34 22.95 4.86 -28.00
N THR A 35 23.72 4.02 -27.30
CA THR A 35 23.37 3.59 -25.94
C THR A 35 23.48 4.73 -24.93
N SER A 36 24.49 5.60 -25.05
CA SER A 36 24.62 6.78 -24.19
C SER A 36 23.44 7.74 -24.39
N ALA A 37 23.09 8.08 -25.63
CA ALA A 37 21.98 8.97 -25.94
C ALA A 37 20.63 8.40 -25.48
N ALA A 38 20.41 7.10 -25.66
CA ALA A 38 19.22 6.42 -25.16
C ALA A 38 19.14 6.49 -23.61
N THR A 39 20.27 6.29 -22.93
CA THR A 39 20.35 6.39 -21.46
C THR A 39 20.01 7.80 -20.97
N ASP A 40 20.58 8.83 -21.59
CA ASP A 40 20.29 10.23 -21.25
C ASP A 40 18.83 10.59 -21.49
N SER A 41 18.26 10.13 -22.61
CA SER A 41 16.84 10.35 -22.92
C SER A 41 15.92 9.71 -21.89
N VAL A 42 16.21 8.47 -21.47
CA VAL A 42 15.44 7.77 -20.44
C VAL A 42 15.56 8.49 -19.10
N ILE A 43 16.77 8.86 -18.67
CA ILE A 43 17.00 9.56 -17.40
C ILE A 43 16.26 10.90 -17.37
N ASN A 44 16.33 11.68 -18.44
CA ASN A 44 15.65 12.97 -18.51
C ASN A 44 14.13 12.81 -18.48
N THR A 45 13.60 11.82 -19.20
CA THR A 45 12.16 11.51 -19.19
C THR A 45 11.68 11.11 -17.79
N ILE A 46 12.44 10.27 -17.08
CA ILE A 46 12.12 9.87 -15.71
C ILE A 46 12.16 11.09 -14.77
N LYS A 47 13.18 11.93 -14.87
CA LYS A 47 13.29 13.15 -14.03
C LYS A 47 12.11 14.09 -14.27
N GLU A 48 11.71 14.30 -15.52
CA GLU A 48 10.59 15.15 -15.87
C GLU A 48 9.26 14.56 -15.39
N CYS A 49 9.04 13.25 -15.58
CA CYS A 49 7.89 12.53 -15.05
C CYS A 49 7.78 12.65 -13.52
N ASN A 50 8.90 12.40 -12.81
CA ASN A 50 8.98 12.51 -11.37
C ASN A 50 8.68 13.93 -10.86
N LYS A 51 9.16 14.94 -11.57
CA LYS A 51 8.89 16.35 -11.26
C LYS A 51 7.42 16.71 -11.50
N ASN A 52 6.87 16.33 -12.65
CA ASN A 52 5.49 16.66 -13.03
C ASN A 52 4.45 15.97 -12.14
N ASN A 53 4.80 14.77 -11.63
CA ASN A 53 3.92 13.98 -10.78
C ASN A 53 4.25 14.07 -9.29
N ASN A 54 5.16 14.95 -8.87
CA ASN A 54 5.58 15.13 -7.48
C ASN A 54 5.92 13.81 -6.78
N ILE A 55 6.90 13.07 -7.31
CA ILE A 55 7.30 11.81 -6.70
C ILE A 55 7.76 12.03 -5.25
N GLU A 56 7.38 11.10 -4.39
CA GLU A 56 7.79 11.05 -3.00
C GLU A 56 9.31 10.85 -2.82
N ASN A 57 9.80 11.16 -1.62
CA ASN A 57 11.10 10.69 -1.15
C ASN A 57 11.02 9.31 -0.50
N GLY A 58 9.84 8.93 -0.01
CA GLY A 58 9.54 7.60 0.49
C GLY A 58 8.14 7.54 1.08
N GLU A 59 7.85 6.38 1.66
CA GLU A 59 6.60 6.08 2.34
C GLU A 59 6.84 5.38 3.69
N PHE A 60 5.83 5.43 4.55
CA PHE A 60 5.77 4.65 5.79
C PHE A 60 4.32 4.28 6.12
N SER A 61 4.15 3.14 6.79
CA SER A 61 2.85 2.67 7.27
C SER A 61 2.73 2.84 8.78
N VAL A 62 1.49 3.01 9.24
CA VAL A 62 1.15 3.07 10.66
C VAL A 62 -0.05 2.18 10.96
N PHE A 63 -0.17 1.70 12.19
CA PHE A 63 -1.30 0.84 12.58
C PHE A 63 -2.63 1.60 12.69
N VAL A 64 -2.58 2.91 13.00
CA VAL A 64 -3.73 3.81 13.08
C VAL A 64 -3.39 5.15 12.43
N PRO A 65 -4.35 5.84 11.79
CA PRO A 65 -4.10 7.14 11.18
C PRO A 65 -3.45 8.14 12.14
N LEU A 66 -2.48 8.92 11.63
CA LEU A 66 -1.80 9.94 12.41
C LEU A 66 -2.79 10.97 12.96
N SER A 67 -2.58 11.36 14.22
CA SER A 67 -3.39 12.42 14.82
C SER A 67 -3.12 13.76 14.13
N GLY A 68 -4.05 14.72 14.23
CA GLY A 68 -3.83 16.08 13.70
C GLY A 68 -2.56 16.72 14.26
N LYS A 69 -2.23 16.46 15.54
CA LYS A 69 -1.02 16.96 16.19
C LYS A 69 0.27 16.39 15.58
N ASP A 70 0.26 15.09 15.24
CA ASP A 70 1.43 14.44 14.61
C ASP A 70 1.65 14.95 13.19
N LYS A 71 0.57 15.12 12.43
CA LYS A 71 0.61 15.72 11.08
C LYS A 71 1.16 17.15 11.13
N GLU A 72 0.73 17.96 12.10
CA GLU A 72 1.27 19.30 12.30
C GLU A 72 2.73 19.30 12.75
N TYR A 73 3.13 18.36 13.59
CA TYR A 73 4.52 18.19 14.00
C TYR A 73 5.42 17.91 12.80
N LEU A 74 5.04 16.95 11.95
CA LEU A 74 5.76 16.62 10.73
C LEU A 74 5.83 17.83 9.79
N LYS A 75 4.73 18.56 9.63
CA LYS A 75 4.70 19.80 8.84
C LYS A 75 5.67 20.86 9.38
N ARG A 76 5.74 21.07 10.71
CA ARG A 76 6.71 21.99 11.34
C ARG A 76 8.16 21.55 11.14
N LYS A 77 8.40 20.25 11.02
CA LYS A 77 9.71 19.67 10.69
C LYS A 77 10.03 19.69 9.19
N GLY A 78 9.18 20.32 8.38
CA GLY A 78 9.38 20.44 6.93
C GLY A 78 9.07 19.16 6.16
N VAL A 79 8.28 18.26 6.74
CA VAL A 79 7.83 17.04 6.05
C VAL A 79 6.43 17.30 5.51
N GLN A 80 6.30 17.26 4.18
CA GLN A 80 4.98 17.23 3.53
C GLN A 80 4.55 15.78 3.43
N ILE A 81 3.41 15.43 4.02
CA ILE A 81 2.83 14.09 3.95
C ILE A 81 1.52 14.08 3.16
N GLU A 82 1.21 12.94 2.55
CA GLU A 82 -0.07 12.67 1.91
C GLU A 82 -0.59 11.30 2.33
N GLU A 83 -1.91 11.21 2.57
CA GLU A 83 -2.57 9.94 2.89
C GLU A 83 -2.72 9.12 1.62
N ASN A 84 -2.02 7.99 1.56
CA ASN A 84 -2.12 7.01 0.48
C ASN A 84 -2.71 5.70 1.02
N PHE A 85 -3.82 5.82 1.75
CA PHE A 85 -4.52 4.66 2.29
C PHE A 85 -5.11 3.83 1.17
N TYR A 86 -5.06 2.52 1.35
CA TYR A 86 -5.55 1.59 0.35
C TYR A 86 -6.25 0.38 0.96
N MET A 87 -7.02 -0.28 0.10
CA MET A 87 -7.64 -1.57 0.38
C MET A 87 -7.44 -2.48 -0.83
N ASP A 88 -7.13 -3.73 -0.57
CA ASP A 88 -6.96 -4.75 -1.60
C ASP A 88 -8.28 -5.51 -1.79
N PHE A 89 -8.71 -5.70 -3.04
CA PHE A 89 -9.92 -6.44 -3.41
C PHE A 89 -9.58 -7.57 -4.37
N ASP A 90 -10.03 -8.78 -4.07
CA ASP A 90 -9.95 -9.90 -5.01
C ASP A 90 -11.06 -9.78 -6.05
N LEU A 91 -10.71 -10.04 -7.31
CA LEU A 91 -11.59 -9.95 -8.47
C LEU A 91 -11.93 -11.35 -9.01
N ASP A 92 -12.98 -11.42 -9.83
CA ASP A 92 -13.48 -12.68 -10.41
C ASP A 92 -12.41 -13.42 -11.26
N ASN A 93 -11.43 -12.69 -11.81
CA ASN A 93 -10.30 -13.24 -12.58
C ASN A 93 -9.13 -13.72 -11.70
N SER A 94 -9.32 -13.86 -10.37
CA SER A 94 -8.30 -14.22 -9.39
C SER A 94 -7.14 -13.23 -9.25
N SER A 95 -7.28 -12.01 -9.78
CA SER A 95 -6.35 -10.92 -9.54
C SER A 95 -6.78 -10.09 -8.32
N THR A 96 -5.83 -9.44 -7.67
CA THR A 96 -6.06 -8.47 -6.60
C THR A 96 -5.89 -7.06 -7.16
N LEU A 97 -6.86 -6.19 -6.90
CA LEU A 97 -6.79 -4.78 -7.22
C LEU A 97 -6.68 -3.95 -5.95
N ARG A 98 -5.55 -3.27 -5.79
CA ARG A 98 -5.33 -2.28 -4.73
C ARG A 98 -6.02 -0.98 -5.10
N VAL A 99 -6.97 -0.54 -4.30
CA VAL A 99 -7.77 0.65 -4.57
C VAL A 99 -7.29 1.79 -3.67
N PHE A 100 -6.91 2.90 -4.28
CA PHE A 100 -6.53 4.15 -3.62
C PHE A 100 -7.60 5.23 -3.84
N LYS A 101 -7.64 6.22 -2.94
CA LYS A 101 -8.27 7.51 -3.23
C LYS A 101 -7.45 8.26 -4.29
N ASN A 102 -8.09 9.12 -5.08
CA ASN A 102 -7.37 10.04 -5.96
C ASN A 102 -6.39 10.90 -5.15
N ARG A 103 -5.14 10.94 -5.63
CA ARG A 103 -4.05 11.73 -5.06
C ARG A 103 -4.18 13.20 -5.42
N LYS A 104 -3.67 14.08 -4.55
CA LYS A 104 -3.85 15.53 -4.64
C LYS A 104 -2.52 16.29 -4.73
N GLY A 105 -1.43 15.78 -4.17
CA GLY A 105 -0.18 16.51 -4.05
C GLY A 105 1.09 15.69 -4.29
N ILE A 106 1.11 14.42 -3.90
CA ILE A 106 2.27 13.52 -4.01
C ILE A 106 1.89 12.31 -4.89
N ASN A 107 2.83 11.86 -5.72
CA ASN A 107 2.68 10.73 -6.64
C ASN A 107 1.42 10.83 -7.53
N LEU A 108 1.21 12.00 -8.13
CA LEU A 108 0.04 12.27 -8.96
C LEU A 108 -0.08 11.25 -10.09
N VAL A 109 -1.31 10.78 -10.32
CA VAL A 109 -1.60 9.81 -11.37
C VAL A 109 -1.52 10.52 -12.72
N GLN A 110 -0.63 10.03 -13.58
CA GLN A 110 -0.54 10.47 -14.96
C GLN A 110 -1.52 9.66 -15.81
N LEU A 111 -2.53 10.32 -16.36
CA LEU A 111 -3.49 9.68 -17.25
C LEU A 111 -2.92 9.59 -18.68
N ASN A 112 -2.97 8.40 -19.25
CA ASN A 112 -2.75 8.18 -20.66
C ASN A 112 -4.04 8.40 -21.45
N GLU A 113 -5.17 8.02 -20.88
CA GLU A 113 -6.50 8.12 -21.49
C GLU A 113 -7.55 8.54 -20.45
N GLY A 114 -8.57 9.27 -20.91
CA GLY A 114 -9.72 9.62 -20.09
C GLY A 114 -9.44 10.67 -19.00
N LYS A 115 -10.10 10.51 -17.85
CA LYS A 115 -10.09 11.46 -16.73
C LYS A 115 -10.10 10.75 -15.38
N LEU A 116 -9.72 11.48 -14.33
CA LEU A 116 -9.78 10.99 -12.95
C LEU A 116 -11.23 10.65 -12.57
N ALA A 117 -11.37 9.64 -11.71
CA ALA A 117 -12.66 9.20 -11.20
C ALA A 117 -13.23 10.23 -10.22
N VAL A 118 -14.38 10.82 -10.53
CA VAL A 118 -15.01 11.86 -9.67
C VAL A 118 -16.26 11.32 -8.99
N LYS A 119 -17.04 10.47 -9.68
CA LYS A 119 -18.28 9.90 -9.15
C LYS A 119 -18.01 8.63 -8.35
N ASP A 120 -19.06 8.18 -7.65
CA ASP A 120 -19.04 7.01 -6.76
C ASP A 120 -18.97 5.66 -7.51
N ASN A 121 -19.15 5.68 -8.83
CA ASN A 121 -19.12 4.53 -9.73
C ASN A 121 -18.06 4.68 -10.83
N GLU A 122 -17.05 5.53 -10.63
CA GLU A 122 -15.97 5.75 -11.59
C GLU A 122 -14.65 5.20 -11.01
N ILE A 123 -13.77 4.72 -11.89
CA ILE A 123 -12.46 4.17 -11.53
C ILE A 123 -11.42 4.51 -12.59
N VAL A 124 -10.19 4.75 -12.15
CA VAL A 124 -9.00 4.80 -12.99
C VAL A 124 -8.21 3.52 -12.81
N LEU A 125 -7.91 2.82 -13.91
CA LEU A 125 -7.11 1.60 -13.89
C LEU A 125 -5.66 1.88 -14.26
N GLU A 126 -4.75 1.08 -13.68
CA GLU A 126 -3.37 1.07 -14.11
C GLU A 126 -3.25 0.57 -15.56
N LYS A 127 -2.39 1.22 -16.34
CA LYS A 127 -2.22 1.03 -17.78
C LYS A 127 -1.92 -0.41 -18.20
N HIS A 128 -0.97 -1.08 -17.56
CA HIS A 128 -0.59 -2.44 -17.92
C HIS A 128 -1.69 -3.44 -17.58
N TYR A 129 -2.41 -3.22 -16.48
CA TYR A 129 -3.58 -4.03 -16.12
C TYR A 129 -4.71 -3.85 -17.12
N ALA A 130 -5.03 -2.60 -17.47
CA ALA A 130 -6.04 -2.30 -18.48
C ALA A 130 -5.68 -2.97 -19.82
N LYS A 131 -4.42 -2.86 -20.26
CA LYS A 131 -3.94 -3.53 -21.47
C LYS A 131 -4.01 -5.05 -21.40
N LYS A 132 -3.65 -5.65 -20.26
CA LYS A 132 -3.63 -7.12 -20.08
C LYS A 132 -5.04 -7.72 -20.18
N TYR A 133 -6.03 -7.04 -19.62
CA TYR A 133 -7.41 -7.50 -19.58
C TYR A 133 -8.32 -6.82 -20.61
N ASN A 134 -7.73 -6.06 -21.56
CA ASN A 134 -8.41 -5.34 -22.64
C ASN A 134 -9.49 -4.34 -22.17
N TYR A 135 -9.26 -3.67 -21.04
CA TYR A 135 -10.12 -2.57 -20.60
C TYR A 135 -9.80 -1.28 -21.36
N SER A 136 -10.84 -0.60 -21.79
CA SER A 136 -10.86 0.73 -22.39
C SER A 136 -11.70 1.69 -21.55
N VAL A 137 -11.55 2.99 -21.79
CA VAL A 137 -12.43 3.99 -21.17
C VAL A 137 -13.89 3.72 -21.55
N ASN A 138 -14.79 3.82 -20.58
CA ASN A 138 -16.21 3.44 -20.58
C ASN A 138 -16.53 1.96 -20.39
N ASP A 139 -15.53 1.08 -20.26
CA ASP A 139 -15.77 -0.30 -19.87
C ASP A 139 -16.20 -0.40 -18.40
N ILE A 140 -16.73 -1.56 -18.04
CA ILE A 140 -17.22 -1.84 -16.69
C ILE A 140 -16.34 -2.89 -16.03
N ILE A 141 -15.86 -2.57 -14.83
CA ILE A 141 -15.21 -3.50 -13.91
C ILE A 141 -16.07 -3.67 -12.65
N ARG A 142 -16.04 -4.86 -12.05
CA ARG A 142 -16.80 -5.16 -10.82
C ARG A 142 -15.84 -5.32 -9.65
N ILE A 143 -16.08 -4.59 -8.57
CA ILE A 143 -15.31 -4.66 -7.32
C ILE A 143 -16.31 -4.73 -6.17
N ALA A 144 -16.17 -5.70 -5.26
CA ALA A 144 -17.06 -5.86 -4.10
C ALA A 144 -18.56 -5.81 -4.49
N ASP A 145 -18.94 -6.58 -5.52
CA ASP A 145 -20.29 -6.64 -6.09
C ASP A 145 -20.83 -5.33 -6.72
N LYS A 146 -20.05 -4.25 -6.73
CA LYS A 146 -20.42 -2.97 -7.35
C LYS A 146 -19.74 -2.78 -8.70
N LYS A 147 -20.48 -2.22 -9.65
CA LYS A 147 -19.99 -1.89 -10.99
C LYS A 147 -19.36 -0.50 -11.00
N TYR A 148 -18.18 -0.41 -11.58
CA TYR A 148 -17.44 0.83 -11.82
C TYR A 148 -17.19 1.00 -13.30
N ILE A 149 -17.37 2.22 -13.78
CA ILE A 149 -17.04 2.65 -15.13
C ILE A 149 -15.58 3.07 -15.14
N VAL A 150 -14.78 2.47 -16.01
CA VAL A 150 -13.39 2.88 -16.25
C VAL A 150 -13.40 4.25 -16.90
N THR A 151 -13.10 5.31 -16.15
CA THR A 151 -13.09 6.68 -16.67
C THR A 151 -11.72 7.15 -17.12
N GLY A 152 -10.68 6.47 -16.67
CA GLY A 152 -9.31 6.79 -17.06
C GLY A 152 -8.40 5.58 -16.98
N ILE A 153 -7.32 5.64 -17.74
CA ILE A 153 -6.23 4.67 -17.73
C ILE A 153 -4.95 5.46 -17.52
N GLY A 154 -4.15 5.09 -16.53
CA GLY A 154 -2.97 5.86 -16.16
C GLY A 154 -1.92 5.07 -15.41
N THR A 155 -0.88 5.78 -14.98
CA THR A 155 0.23 5.24 -14.21
C THR A 155 0.53 6.15 -13.04
N ALA A 156 1.02 5.59 -11.95
CA ALA A 156 1.49 6.33 -10.78
C ALA A 156 3.01 6.19 -10.65
N PRO A 157 3.75 7.26 -10.32
CA PRO A 157 5.22 7.27 -10.39
C PRO A 157 5.90 6.36 -9.34
N ASP A 158 5.24 6.13 -8.21
CA ASP A 158 5.62 5.20 -7.13
C ASP A 158 5.30 3.73 -7.45
N TYR A 159 4.49 3.47 -8.48
CA TYR A 159 4.18 2.13 -8.99
C TYR A 159 4.71 1.94 -10.42
N ASN A 160 5.89 2.49 -10.73
CA ASN A 160 6.59 2.22 -12.00
C ASN A 160 6.87 0.73 -12.21
N LEU A 161 7.05 -0.02 -11.11
CA LEU A 161 7.04 -1.47 -11.08
C LEU A 161 5.90 -1.94 -10.17
N VAL A 162 4.80 -2.39 -10.78
CA VAL A 162 3.56 -2.70 -10.05
C VAL A 162 3.72 -4.00 -9.25
N MET A 163 4.11 -3.87 -7.99
CA MET A 163 4.36 -4.98 -7.06
C MET A 163 3.42 -4.89 -5.87
N ALA A 164 3.00 -6.04 -5.35
CA ALA A 164 2.10 -6.08 -4.19
C ALA A 164 2.87 -5.72 -2.92
N ASN A 165 4.09 -6.27 -2.80
CA ASN A 165 4.97 -6.06 -1.67
C ASN A 165 6.37 -5.61 -2.13
N PRO A 166 7.07 -4.78 -1.34
CA PRO A 166 8.46 -4.41 -1.62
C PRO A 166 9.44 -5.59 -1.68
N SER A 167 9.11 -6.71 -1.03
CA SER A 167 9.91 -7.95 -1.03
C SER A 167 9.70 -8.84 -2.25
N ASP A 168 8.72 -8.54 -3.11
CA ASP A 168 8.51 -9.31 -4.33
C ASP A 168 9.75 -9.18 -5.25
N ILE A 169 10.00 -10.17 -6.12
CA ILE A 169 11.17 -10.14 -7.03
C ILE A 169 10.83 -9.41 -8.34
N SER A 170 9.56 -9.42 -8.74
CA SER A 170 9.09 -8.82 -9.98
C SER A 170 7.61 -8.47 -9.91
N SER A 171 7.17 -7.56 -10.79
CA SER A 171 5.76 -7.27 -10.99
C SER A 171 5.04 -8.44 -11.65
N ASN A 172 3.85 -8.78 -11.16
CA ASN A 172 2.96 -9.76 -11.80
C ASN A 172 1.58 -9.15 -12.05
N ILE A 173 1.40 -8.56 -13.22
CA ILE A 173 0.17 -7.84 -13.60
C ILE A 173 -1.05 -8.75 -13.73
N GLU A 174 -0.86 -10.06 -13.86
CA GLU A 174 -1.97 -11.03 -13.85
C GLU A 174 -2.56 -11.18 -12.44
N LYS A 175 -1.72 -11.04 -11.42
CA LYS A 175 -2.11 -11.26 -10.02
C LYS A 175 -2.40 -9.99 -9.24
N PHE A 176 -1.74 -8.88 -9.57
CA PHE A 176 -1.83 -7.66 -8.79
C PHE A 176 -1.78 -6.42 -9.68
N SER A 177 -2.63 -5.44 -9.37
CA SER A 177 -2.46 -4.08 -9.87
C SER A 177 -3.09 -3.04 -8.94
N ILE A 178 -2.97 -1.76 -9.31
CA ILE A 178 -3.51 -0.63 -8.57
C ILE A 178 -4.64 0.05 -9.35
N SER A 179 -5.45 0.82 -8.63
CA SER A 179 -6.50 1.66 -9.19
C SER A 179 -6.80 2.85 -8.30
N PHE A 180 -7.45 3.86 -8.87
CA PHE A 180 -7.80 5.09 -8.17
C PHE A 180 -9.28 5.41 -8.32
N VAL A 181 -9.92 5.77 -7.21
CA VAL A 181 -11.34 6.12 -7.16
C VAL A 181 -11.56 7.43 -6.43
N SER A 182 -12.77 7.98 -6.54
CA SER A 182 -13.18 9.13 -5.73
C SER A 182 -13.21 8.79 -4.24
N GLU A 183 -13.05 9.79 -3.38
CA GLU A 183 -13.14 9.60 -1.92
C GLU A 183 -14.48 8.98 -1.49
N LYS A 184 -15.57 9.34 -2.18
CA LYS A 184 -16.89 8.75 -1.95
C LYS A 184 -16.92 7.26 -2.33
N ALA A 185 -16.39 6.90 -3.51
CA ALA A 185 -16.28 5.51 -3.95
C ALA A 185 -15.44 4.65 -2.99
N TYR A 186 -14.31 5.20 -2.54
CA TYR A 186 -13.44 4.54 -1.57
C TYR A 186 -14.16 4.27 -0.25
N ASN A 187 -14.86 5.26 0.30
CA ASN A 187 -15.62 5.08 1.54
C ASN A 187 -16.77 4.07 1.38
N THR A 188 -17.44 4.05 0.22
CA THR A 188 -18.45 3.03 -0.10
C THR A 188 -17.84 1.62 -0.11
N LEU A 189 -16.66 1.45 -0.72
CA LEU A 189 -15.92 0.18 -0.72
C LEU A 189 -15.52 -0.22 0.69
N LYS A 190 -15.05 0.72 1.51
CA LYS A 190 -14.70 0.47 2.92
C LYS A 190 -15.89 -0.02 3.72
N SER A 191 -17.06 0.62 3.57
CA SER A 191 -18.29 0.20 4.26
C SER A 191 -18.85 -1.15 3.78
N SER A 192 -18.43 -1.64 2.60
CA SER A 192 -18.88 -2.96 2.11
C SER A 192 -18.33 -4.13 2.93
N GLY A 193 -17.18 -3.95 3.60
CA GLY A 193 -16.49 -5.02 4.33
C GLY A 193 -15.98 -6.17 3.46
N ARG A 194 -15.91 -5.99 2.13
CA ARG A 194 -15.48 -7.01 1.14
C ARG A 194 -14.01 -6.92 0.74
N PHE A 195 -13.21 -6.11 1.44
CA PHE A 195 -11.77 -6.03 1.22
C PHE A 195 -11.08 -7.31 1.72
N LYS A 196 -9.96 -7.67 1.10
CA LYS A 196 -9.15 -8.85 1.41
C LYS A 196 -8.49 -8.75 2.80
N SER A 197 -8.02 -7.56 3.14
CA SER A 197 -7.35 -7.20 4.39
C SER A 197 -7.84 -5.86 4.88
N SER A 198 -7.62 -5.55 6.16
CA SER A 198 -7.92 -4.22 6.72
C SER A 198 -7.34 -3.09 5.87
N GLU A 199 -7.97 -1.91 5.93
CA GLU A 199 -7.42 -0.70 5.33
C GLU A 199 -5.98 -0.47 5.81
N GLU A 200 -5.06 -0.31 4.88
CA GLU A 200 -3.66 -0.04 5.14
C GLU A 200 -3.42 1.47 5.20
N TYR A 201 -2.85 1.94 6.31
CA TYR A 201 -2.60 3.36 6.54
C TYR A 201 -1.19 3.76 6.13
N CYS A 202 -0.98 3.88 4.81
CA CYS A 202 0.27 4.37 4.25
C CYS A 202 0.29 5.89 4.09
N TYR A 203 1.43 6.50 4.41
CA TYR A 203 1.73 7.90 4.17
C TYR A 203 2.95 8.04 3.26
N SER A 204 2.78 8.76 2.17
CA SER A 204 3.89 9.21 1.32
C SER A 204 4.39 10.55 1.81
N TYR A 205 5.70 10.81 1.68
CA TYR A 205 6.29 12.07 2.12
C TYR A 205 7.30 12.67 1.15
N ILE A 206 7.38 14.00 1.20
CA ILE A 206 8.45 14.80 0.61
C ILE A 206 9.14 15.56 1.74
N LEU A 207 10.45 15.40 1.84
CA LEU A 207 11.32 16.06 2.81
C LEU A 207 11.74 17.42 2.25
N LYS A 208 11.34 18.50 2.92
CA LYS A 208 11.71 19.89 2.59
C LYS A 208 12.50 20.57 3.71
N GLY A 209 12.62 19.92 4.86
CA GLY A 209 13.29 20.44 6.06
C GLY A 209 14.50 19.58 6.45
N GLU A 210 14.85 19.64 7.73
CA GLU A 210 16.03 18.97 8.28
C GLU A 210 15.80 17.48 8.58
N MET A 211 14.53 17.05 8.67
CA MET A 211 14.21 15.65 8.98
C MET A 211 14.64 14.74 7.83
N THR A 212 15.35 13.67 8.16
CA THR A 212 15.85 12.67 7.21
C THR A 212 14.87 11.50 7.06
N ASP A 213 14.99 10.79 5.94
CA ASP A 213 14.27 9.54 5.65
C ASP A 213 14.42 8.52 6.79
N LYS A 214 15.64 8.38 7.30
CA LYS A 214 15.96 7.49 8.41
C LYS A 214 15.24 7.87 9.69
N GLU A 215 15.28 9.15 10.08
CA GLU A 215 14.61 9.60 11.31
C GLU A 215 13.10 9.39 11.25
N LEU A 216 12.51 9.61 10.07
CA LEU A 216 11.09 9.43 9.85
C LEU A 216 10.68 7.95 9.90
N LYS A 217 11.45 7.07 9.24
CA LYS A 217 11.26 5.61 9.31
C LYS A 217 11.48 5.06 10.72
N ASP A 218 12.50 5.53 11.43
CA ASP A 218 12.75 5.15 12.82
C ASP A 218 11.60 5.61 13.74
N GLY A 219 11.03 6.79 13.47
CA GLY A 219 9.84 7.29 14.15
C GLY A 219 8.60 6.41 13.90
N ALA A 220 8.35 6.05 12.64
CA ALA A 220 7.26 5.15 12.25
C ALA A 220 7.40 3.77 12.91
N ASN A 221 8.59 3.16 12.87
CA ASN A 221 8.87 1.87 13.51
C ASN A 221 8.66 1.91 15.04
N LYS A 222 9.03 3.02 15.70
CA LYS A 222 8.76 3.21 17.13
C LYS A 222 7.26 3.31 17.41
N LEU A 223 6.51 4.02 16.57
CA LEU A 223 5.06 4.13 16.69
C LEU A 223 4.39 2.77 16.50
N GLU A 224 4.83 2.00 15.51
CA GLU A 224 4.37 0.62 15.26
C GLU A 224 4.66 -0.28 16.46
N GLY A 225 5.89 -0.28 16.98
CA GLY A 225 6.25 -1.05 18.17
C GLY A 225 5.47 -0.63 19.42
N GLY A 226 5.12 0.66 19.55
CA GLY A 226 4.23 1.16 20.60
C GLY A 226 2.80 0.67 20.44
N ALA A 227 2.26 0.66 19.22
CA ALA A 227 0.93 0.17 18.91
C ALA A 227 0.79 -1.34 19.16
N ILE A 228 1.79 -2.14 18.82
CA ILE A 228 1.83 -3.58 19.12
C ILE A 228 1.75 -3.81 20.63
N LYS A 229 2.59 -3.12 21.43
CA LYS A 229 2.56 -3.23 22.90
C LYS A 229 1.21 -2.84 23.49
N LEU A 230 0.58 -1.79 22.94
CA LEU A 230 -0.76 -1.37 23.37
C LEU A 230 -1.81 -2.44 23.07
N ARG A 231 -1.80 -3.00 21.86
CA ARG A 231 -2.71 -4.09 21.47
C ARG A 231 -2.56 -5.29 22.41
N ASP A 232 -1.32 -5.73 22.63
CA ASP A 232 -1.05 -6.87 23.51
C ASP A 232 -1.50 -6.57 24.96
N GLY A 233 -1.36 -5.32 25.42
CA GLY A 233 -1.90 -4.87 26.71
C GLY A 233 -3.43 -4.90 26.79
N LEU A 234 -4.12 -4.53 25.71
CA LEU A 234 -5.59 -4.57 25.63
C LEU A 234 -6.13 -6.00 25.59
N GLU A 235 -5.44 -6.92 24.92
CA GLU A 235 -5.78 -8.35 24.91
C GLU A 235 -5.67 -8.96 26.31
N ASN A 236 -4.56 -8.71 27.01
CA ASN A 236 -4.39 -9.14 28.40
C ASN A 236 -5.47 -8.56 29.35
N LEU A 237 -5.85 -7.30 29.15
CA LEU A 237 -6.93 -6.69 29.92
C LEU A 237 -8.28 -7.36 29.63
N SER A 238 -8.58 -7.62 28.36
CA SER A 238 -9.79 -8.33 27.93
C SER A 238 -9.89 -9.71 28.60
N ASP A 239 -8.82 -10.49 28.54
CA ASP A 239 -8.75 -11.81 29.16
C ASP A 239 -8.94 -11.75 30.67
N GLY A 240 -8.27 -10.80 31.34
CA GLY A 240 -8.42 -10.56 32.77
C GLY A 240 -9.86 -10.18 33.17
N THR A 241 -10.54 -9.35 32.36
CA THR A 241 -11.95 -9.02 32.60
C THR A 241 -12.89 -10.20 32.37
N GLY A 242 -12.58 -11.07 31.40
CA GLY A 242 -13.29 -12.33 31.17
C GLY A 242 -13.15 -13.28 32.37
N ALA A 243 -11.93 -13.46 32.88
CA ALA A 243 -11.65 -14.28 34.05
C ALA A 243 -12.36 -13.76 35.31
N LEU A 244 -12.34 -12.45 35.54
CA LEU A 244 -13.06 -11.82 36.66
C LEU A 244 -14.57 -12.04 36.55
N SER A 245 -15.14 -11.88 35.35
CA SER A 245 -16.57 -12.15 35.12
C SER A 245 -16.93 -13.61 35.41
N GLY A 246 -16.07 -14.56 35.01
CA GLY A 246 -16.22 -15.98 35.32
C GLY A 246 -16.22 -16.24 36.83
N ALA A 247 -15.21 -15.73 37.54
CA ALA A 247 -15.09 -15.88 38.99
C ALA A 247 -16.26 -15.25 39.76
N MET A 248 -16.80 -14.12 39.30
CA MET A 248 -18.01 -13.52 39.88
C MET A 248 -19.25 -14.40 39.66
N GLY A 249 -19.33 -15.10 38.52
CA GLY A 249 -20.38 -16.10 38.26
C GLY A 249 -20.29 -17.30 39.20
N GLU A 250 -19.09 -17.82 39.44
CA GLU A 250 -18.84 -18.90 40.41
C GLU A 250 -19.16 -18.47 41.83
N LEU A 251 -18.71 -17.28 42.24
CA LEU A 251 -19.01 -16.72 43.57
C LEU A 251 -20.52 -16.59 43.80
N ARG A 252 -21.25 -16.07 42.82
CA ARG A 252 -22.71 -15.97 42.89
C ARG A 252 -23.37 -17.34 43.06
N SER A 253 -22.91 -18.33 42.30
CA SER A 253 -23.42 -19.71 42.40
C SER A 253 -23.16 -20.28 43.80
N GLY A 254 -21.96 -20.10 44.35
CA GLY A 254 -21.63 -20.52 45.71
C GLY A 254 -22.47 -19.81 46.80
N ILE A 255 -22.81 -18.52 46.61
CA ILE A 255 -23.74 -17.80 47.50
C ILE A 255 -25.15 -18.41 47.44
N ASP A 256 -25.63 -18.76 46.25
CA ASP A 256 -26.94 -19.40 46.07
C ASP A 256 -26.98 -20.81 46.69
N ASP A 257 -25.87 -21.55 46.61
CA ASP A 257 -25.71 -22.85 47.28
C ASP A 257 -25.72 -22.71 48.81
N ILE A 258 -24.99 -21.74 49.37
CA ILE A 258 -25.00 -21.45 50.81
C ILE A 258 -26.41 -21.07 51.28
N LYS A 259 -27.12 -20.22 50.52
CA LYS A 259 -28.50 -19.84 50.81
C LYS A 259 -29.43 -21.06 50.82
N SER A 260 -29.25 -21.98 49.88
CA SER A 260 -30.03 -23.22 49.79
C SER A 260 -29.71 -24.20 50.93
N GLY A 261 -28.43 -24.32 51.29
CA GLY A 261 -27.95 -25.16 52.40
C GLY A 261 -28.45 -24.66 53.75
N THR A 262 -28.37 -23.36 54.01
CA THR A 262 -28.88 -22.72 55.25
C THR A 262 -30.40 -22.88 55.40
N ALA A 263 -31.16 -22.72 54.31
CA ALA A 263 -32.61 -22.98 54.32
C ALA A 263 -32.93 -24.45 54.63
N SER A 264 -32.11 -25.39 54.16
CA SER A 264 -32.28 -26.82 54.43
C SER A 264 -31.91 -27.17 55.88
N LEU A 265 -30.83 -26.59 56.41
CA LEU A 265 -30.46 -26.71 57.82
C LEU A 265 -31.57 -26.20 58.75
N LYS A 266 -32.13 -25.01 58.46
CA LYS A 266 -33.25 -24.44 59.23
C LYS A 266 -34.43 -25.40 59.32
N ARG A 267 -34.85 -25.96 58.18
CA ARG A 267 -35.94 -26.96 58.12
C ARG A 267 -35.60 -28.23 58.91
N GLY A 268 -34.36 -28.70 58.85
CA GLY A 268 -33.90 -29.85 59.62
C GLY A 268 -33.96 -29.60 61.13
N SER A 269 -33.49 -28.43 61.58
CA SER A 269 -33.55 -28.04 62.99
C SER A 269 -34.98 -27.91 63.51
N GLU A 270 -35.88 -27.28 62.76
CA GLU A 270 -37.32 -27.18 63.09
C GLU A 270 -37.97 -28.57 63.20
N SER A 271 -37.60 -29.50 62.32
CA SER A 271 -38.12 -30.88 62.36
C SER A 271 -37.62 -31.64 63.58
N LEU A 272 -36.35 -31.46 63.96
CA LEU A 272 -35.77 -32.08 65.15
C LEU A 272 -36.40 -31.53 66.43
N GLU A 273 -36.59 -30.21 66.54
CA GLU A 273 -37.27 -29.58 67.66
C GLU A 273 -38.69 -30.12 67.84
N GLY A 274 -39.45 -30.25 66.74
CA GLY A 274 -40.78 -30.86 66.77
C GLY A 274 -40.78 -32.35 67.18
N GLY A 275 -39.74 -33.09 66.82
CA GLY A 275 -39.58 -34.51 67.18
C GLY A 275 -39.20 -34.75 68.65
N ILE A 276 -38.50 -33.81 69.29
CA ILE A 276 -38.12 -33.91 70.71
C ILE A 276 -39.33 -33.63 71.65
N TYR A 277 -40.40 -33.02 71.14
CA TYR A 277 -41.63 -32.73 71.89
C TYR A 277 -42.67 -33.87 71.92
N TYR A 278 -42.38 -35.02 71.33
CA TYR A 278 -43.23 -36.21 71.38
C TYR A 278 -42.43 -37.44 71.87
N PRO A 279 -42.62 -37.92 73.11
CA PRO A 279 -42.19 -39.25 73.52
C PRO A 279 -43.04 -40.37 72.88
#